data_AF-A0A7S6N411-F1
#
_entry.id   AF-A0A7S6N411-F1
#
_cell.length_a   1.000
_cell.length_b   1.000
_cell.length_c   1.000
_cell.angle_alpha   90.00
_cell.angle_beta   90.00
_cell.angle_gamma   90.00
#
_symmetry.space_group_name_H-M   'P 1'
#
loop_
_entity.id
_entity.type
_entity.pdbx_description
1 polymer ?
#
loop_
_entity_poly.entity_id
_entity_poly.type
_entity_poly.pdbx_seq_one_letter_code
_entity_poly.pdbx_strand_id
1 'polypeptide(L)'
;MAATTTIRLPPELRDRLQALSRKTGRSAHSLIVEAVERHADYEEQLQALVQEAIAADARIEETGEVYRAEDVHAWMERLVTKARATRPKPWRR
;
A
#
# COMPACT_ATOMS: atom_id res chain seq x y z
N MET A 1 8.27 10.82 -22.85
CA MET A 1 8.01 10.09 -24.11
C MET A 1 7.13 8.90 -23.77
N ALA A 2 5.97 8.72 -24.40
CA ALA A 2 5.14 7.53 -24.17
C ALA A 2 5.66 6.38 -25.05
N ALA A 3 5.94 5.23 -24.44
CA ALA A 3 6.31 4.01 -25.17
C ALA A 3 5.06 3.16 -25.43
N THR A 4 4.91 2.67 -26.67
CA THR A 4 3.78 1.80 -27.02
C THR A 4 4.13 0.36 -26.64
N THR A 5 3.34 -0.23 -25.76
CA THR A 5 3.47 -1.65 -25.38
C THR A 5 2.26 -2.43 -25.90
N THR A 6 2.51 -3.43 -26.75
CA THR A 6 1.46 -4.34 -27.24
C THR A 6 1.20 -5.43 -26.22
N ILE A 7 0.01 -5.44 -25.62
CA ILE A 7 -0.41 -6.45 -24.65
C ILE A 7 -1.47 -7.39 -25.26
N ARG A 8 -1.35 -8.69 -24.99
CA ARG A 8 -2.36 -9.67 -25.41
C ARG A 8 -3.37 -9.85 -24.28
N LEU A 9 -4.59 -9.38 -24.51
CA LEU A 9 -5.69 -9.55 -23.57
C LEU A 9 -6.48 -10.82 -23.90
N PRO A 10 -6.86 -11.63 -22.89
CA PRO A 10 -7.87 -12.67 -23.08
C PRO A 10 -9.16 -12.08 -23.64
N PRO A 11 -9.87 -12.81 -24.52
CA PRO A 11 -11.07 -12.29 -25.20
C PRO A 11 -12.15 -11.85 -24.20
N GLU A 12 -12.38 -12.63 -23.14
CA GLU A 12 -13.35 -12.32 -22.09
C GLU A 12 -13.05 -11.00 -21.37
N LEU A 13 -11.77 -10.75 -21.05
CA LEU A 13 -11.36 -9.53 -20.38
C LEU A 13 -11.54 -8.32 -21.31
N ARG A 14 -11.17 -8.46 -22.58
CA ARG A 14 -11.37 -7.41 -23.58
C ARG A 14 -12.85 -7.04 -23.71
N ASP A 15 -13.74 -8.03 -23.78
CA ASP A 15 -15.17 -7.80 -23.95
C ASP A 15 -15.78 -7.12 -22.70
N ARG A 16 -15.33 -7.53 -21.49
CA ARG A 16 -15.67 -6.85 -20.22
C ARG A 16 -15.24 -5.38 -20.22
N LEU A 17 -14.00 -5.09 -20.64
CA LEU A 17 -13.48 -3.71 -20.70
C LEU A 17 -14.24 -2.86 -21.70
N GLN A 18 -14.63 -3.42 -22.85
CA GLN A 18 -15.48 -2.71 -23.82
C GLN A 18 -16.87 -2.41 -23.26
N ALA A 19 -17.47 -3.36 -22.53
CA ALA A 19 -18.76 -3.14 -21.88
C ALA A 19 -18.68 -2.05 -20.80
N LEU A 20 -17.62 -2.04 -20.00
CA LEU A 20 -17.36 -0.97 -19.03
C LEU A 20 -17.17 0.38 -19.72
N SER A 21 -16.33 0.42 -20.75
CA SER A 21 -16.08 1.62 -21.55
C SER A 21 -17.38 2.25 -22.07
N ARG A 22 -18.29 1.43 -22.61
CA ARG A 22 -19.62 1.88 -23.07
C ARG A 22 -20.49 2.42 -21.94
N LYS A 23 -20.50 1.77 -20.77
CA LYS A 23 -21.29 2.18 -19.60
C LYS A 23 -20.79 3.47 -18.96
N THR A 24 -19.47 3.65 -18.89
CA THR A 24 -18.85 4.79 -18.20
C THR A 24 -18.53 5.96 -19.14
N GLY A 25 -18.69 5.80 -20.45
CA GLY A 25 -18.29 6.80 -21.45
C GLY A 25 -16.77 7.03 -21.56
N ARG A 26 -15.96 6.10 -21.03
CA ARG A 26 -14.48 6.20 -20.99
C ARG A 26 -13.88 5.34 -22.09
N SER A 27 -12.68 5.66 -22.57
CA SER A 27 -12.00 4.79 -23.55
C SER A 27 -11.49 3.50 -22.90
N ALA A 28 -11.53 2.39 -23.63
CA ALA A 28 -10.95 1.12 -23.14
C ALA A 28 -9.46 1.25 -22.82
N HIS A 29 -8.72 2.05 -23.59
CA HIS A 29 -7.31 2.37 -23.32
C HIS A 29 -7.13 3.05 -21.95
N SER A 30 -7.91 4.09 -21.63
CA SER A 30 -7.82 4.77 -20.32
C SER A 30 -8.10 3.83 -19.16
N LEU A 31 -9.07 2.92 -19.31
CA LEU A 31 -9.38 1.92 -18.28
C LEU A 31 -8.23 0.92 -18.09
N ILE A 32 -7.56 0.52 -19.17
CA ILE A 32 -6.40 -0.37 -19.10
C ILE A 32 -5.23 0.32 -18.39
N VAL A 33 -4.91 1.55 -18.79
CA VAL A 33 -3.81 2.31 -18.19
C VAL A 33 -4.04 2.51 -16.69
N GLU A 34 -5.24 2.96 -16.31
CA GLU A 34 -5.60 3.14 -14.90
C GLU A 34 -5.52 1.85 -14.09
N ALA A 35 -5.92 0.71 -14.68
CA ALA A 35 -5.80 -0.58 -14.02
C ALA A 35 -4.34 -0.99 -13.79
N VAL A 36 -3.47 -0.71 -14.76
CA VAL A 36 -2.03 -0.99 -14.66
C VAL A 36 -1.37 -0.06 -13.63
N GLU A 37 -1.69 1.23 -13.65
CA GLU A 37 -1.18 2.21 -12.67
C GLU A 37 -1.54 1.80 -11.25
N ARG A 38 -2.82 1.50 -10.98
CA ARG A 38 -3.26 1.06 -9.65
C ARG A 38 -2.58 -0.23 -9.19
N HIS A 39 -2.30 -1.15 -10.12
CA HIS A 39 -1.61 -2.39 -9.78
C HIS A 39 -0.14 -2.14 -9.49
N ALA A 40 0.53 -1.29 -10.27
CA ALA A 40 1.90 -0.89 -10.02
C ALA A 40 2.03 -0.20 -8.65
N ASP A 41 1.18 0.78 -8.36
CA ASP A 41 1.14 1.48 -7.07
C ASP A 41 0.95 0.50 -5.90
N TYR A 42 0.07 -0.50 -6.07
CA TYR A 42 -0.17 -1.52 -5.06
C TYR A 42 1.07 -2.39 -4.81
N GLU A 43 1.72 -2.87 -5.88
CA GLU A 43 2.94 -3.70 -5.78
C GLU A 43 4.09 -2.91 -5.14
N GLU A 44 4.23 -1.63 -5.49
CA GLU A 44 5.23 -0.74 -4.89
C GLU A 44 4.98 -0.51 -3.39
N GLN A 45 3.72 -0.26 -3.00
CA GLN A 45 3.34 -0.12 -1.58
C GLN A 45 3.58 -1.41 -0.80
N LEU A 46 3.27 -2.56 -1.39
CA LEU A 46 3.50 -3.86 -0.76
C LEU A 46 5.00 -4.13 -0.57
N GLN A 47 5.81 -3.86 -1.60
CA GLN A 47 7.27 -3.96 -1.53
C GLN A 47 7.83 -3.06 -0.43
N ALA A 48 7.40 -1.79 -0.39
CA ALA A 48 7.83 -0.85 0.64
C ALA A 48 7.47 -1.34 2.05
N LEU A 49 6.24 -1.80 2.26
CA LEU A 49 5.79 -2.37 3.53
C LEU A 49 6.65 -3.56 3.97
N VAL A 50 6.97 -4.47 3.04
CA VAL A 50 7.83 -5.64 3.33
C VAL A 50 9.24 -5.20 3.72
N GLN A 51 9.83 -4.25 3.00
CA GLN A 51 11.16 -3.73 3.34
C GLN A 51 11.19 -3.02 4.70
N GLU A 52 10.15 -2.24 5.01
CA GLU A 52 9.99 -1.61 6.32
C GLU A 52 9.88 -2.66 7.43
N ALA A 53 9.13 -3.74 7.22
CA ALA A 53 8.99 -4.82 8.18
C ALA A 53 10.33 -5.54 8.43
N ILE A 54 11.08 -5.85 7.37
CA ILE A 54 12.42 -6.46 7.49
C ILE A 54 13.38 -5.54 8.25
N ALA A 55 13.38 -4.24 7.94
CA ALA A 55 14.22 -3.27 8.64
C ALA A 55 13.82 -3.09 10.11
N ALA A 56 12.52 -3.18 10.42
CA ALA A 56 12.03 -3.17 11.79
C ALA A 56 12.46 -4.42 12.57
N ASP A 57 12.43 -5.60 11.93
CA ASP A 57 12.85 -6.86 12.52
C ASP A 57 14.36 -6.85 12.85
N ALA A 58 15.20 -6.43 11.91
CA ALA A 58 16.64 -6.25 12.14
C ALA A 58 16.92 -5.28 13.30
N ARG A 59 16.17 -4.18 13.41
CA ARG A 59 16.29 -3.25 14.54
C ARG A 59 15.89 -3.89 15.86
N ILE A 60 14.85 -4.72 15.87
CA ILE A 60 14.44 -5.46 17.08
C ILE A 60 15.55 -6.41 17.50
N GLU A 61 16.19 -7.12 16.57
CA GLU A 61 17.32 -7.99 16.87
C GLU A 61 18.51 -7.22 17.46
N GLU A 62 18.82 -6.03 16.92
CA GLU A 62 19.93 -5.19 17.40
C GLU A 62 19.66 -4.52 18.75
N THR A 63 18.44 -4.03 18.97
CA THR A 63 18.12 -3.12 20.10
C THR A 63 17.31 -3.77 21.21
N GLY A 64 16.65 -4.90 20.93
CA GLY A 64 15.67 -5.53 21.84
C GLY A 64 14.40 -4.71 22.06
N GLU A 65 14.26 -3.55 21.40
CA GLU A 65 13.23 -2.56 21.71
C GLU A 65 11.89 -2.91 21.04
N VAL A 66 11.03 -3.59 21.80
CA VAL A 66 9.65 -3.91 21.40
C VAL A 66 8.65 -3.24 22.33
N TYR A 67 7.47 -2.91 21.80
CA TYR A 67 6.40 -2.23 22.55
C TYR A 67 5.15 -3.11 22.59
N ARG A 68 4.37 -3.04 23.66
CA ARG A 68 3.04 -3.67 23.67
C ARG A 68 2.10 -2.92 22.74
N ALA A 69 1.34 -3.69 21.95
CA ALA A 69 0.37 -3.13 21.03
C ALA A 69 -0.66 -2.26 21.77
N GLU A 70 -1.18 -2.70 22.93
CA GLU A 70 -2.14 -1.91 23.71
C GLU A 70 -1.59 -0.52 24.11
N ASP A 71 -0.32 -0.46 24.52
CA ASP A 71 0.32 0.78 24.96
C ASP A 71 0.55 1.76 23.80
N VAL A 72 0.87 1.23 22.62
CA VAL A 72 1.04 2.02 21.39
C VAL A 72 -0.31 2.56 20.92
N HIS A 73 -1.38 1.74 20.91
CA HIS A 73 -2.73 2.22 20.53
C HIS A 73 -3.22 3.32 21.47
N ALA A 74 -3.11 3.10 22.78
CA ALA A 74 -3.48 4.12 23.76
C ALA A 74 -2.66 5.41 23.60
N TRP A 75 -1.38 5.29 23.20
CA TRP A 75 -0.55 6.46 22.90
C TRP A 75 -0.99 7.18 21.62
N MET A 76 -1.34 6.47 20.55
CA MET A 76 -1.85 7.06 19.32
C MET A 76 -3.16 7.81 19.54
N GLU A 77 -4.10 7.27 20.31
CA GLU A 77 -5.33 7.97 20.68
C GLU A 77 -5.06 9.28 21.44
N ARG A 78 -4.07 9.26 22.35
CA ARG A 78 -3.62 10.47 23.04
C ARG A 78 -2.92 11.45 22.10
N LEU A 79 -2.18 11.00 21.09
CA LEU A 79 -1.51 11.87 20.13
C LEU A 79 -2.50 12.65 19.27
N VAL A 80 -3.59 12.01 18.84
CA VAL A 80 -4.64 12.66 18.04
C VAL A 80 -5.33 13.79 18.83
N THR A 81 -5.52 13.60 20.13
CA THR A 81 -6.19 14.57 21.01
C THR A 81 -5.24 15.61 21.62
N LYS A 82 -4.00 15.21 21.90
CA LYS A 82 -2.93 16.04 22.45
C LYS A 82 -1.73 15.87 21.54
N ALA A 83 -1.46 16.86 20.69
CA ALA A 83 -0.36 16.89 19.72
C ALA A 83 1.03 16.57 20.31
N ARG A 84 1.17 16.55 21.64
CA ARG A 84 2.29 15.94 22.35
C ARG A 84 1.79 14.95 23.40
N ALA A 85 2.05 13.66 23.16
CA ALA A 85 1.83 12.59 24.13
C ALA A 85 3.13 11.80 24.34
N THR A 86 3.45 11.48 25.59
CA THR A 86 4.64 10.70 25.94
C THR A 86 4.56 9.29 25.37
N ARG A 87 5.64 8.87 24.69
CA ARG A 87 5.80 7.54 24.07
C ARG A 87 5.70 6.43 25.13
N PRO A 88 5.10 5.27 24.81
CA PRO A 88 5.05 4.13 25.73
C PRO A 88 6.46 3.62 26.07
N LYS A 89 6.58 2.89 27.18
CA LYS A 89 7.85 2.25 27.56
C LYS A 89 8.04 0.96 26.77
N PRO A 90 9.27 0.59 26.39
CA PRO A 90 9.54 -0.72 25.81
C PRO A 90 9.13 -1.85 26.77
N TRP A 91 8.51 -2.89 26.23
CA TRP A 91 8.07 -4.08 26.95
C TRP A 91 9.24 -5.00 27.32
N ARG A 92 10.20 -5.17 26.40
CA ARG A 92 11.48 -5.84 26.66
C ARG A 92 12.64 -4.87 26.37
N ARG A 93 13.72 -5.07 27.11
CA ARG A 93 15.06 -4.56 26.85
C ARG A 93 15.97 -5.75 26.62
#